data_AF-A0A9X1PPJ5-F1
#
_entry.id   AF-A0A9X1PPJ5-F1
#
_cell.length_a   1.000
_cell.length_b   1.000
_cell.length_c   1.000
_cell.angle_alpha   90.00
_cell.angle_beta   90.00
_cell.angle_gamma   90.00
#
_symmetry.space_group_name_H-M   'P 1'
#
loop_
_entity.id
_entity.type
_entity.pdbx_description
1 polymer ?
#
loop_
_entity_poly.entity_id
_entity_poly.type
_entity_poly.pdbx_seq_one_letter_code
_entity_poly.pdbx_strand_id
1 'polypeptide(L)'
;MAKGKNRIAPMGKQKEDTQSLSEKSQLRLQLLTGPDLKISKETETEKDVIELLSGSKIDLKKRAEELRKFLAKSKQRYEKAFTKDFYKQINRLNGWAISEDKTYQKPPIVARFTIEIIYRRFPKDILPALQHLNPYVVFGLRKFKHFQWLNDEGRILLEGYIEEATTMMETCKTWYEFRVKYSQTYNVPFQLNFIDDQINFIK
;
A
#
# COMPACT_ATOMS: atom_id res chain seq x y z
N MET A 1 64.94 -37.48 26.67
CA MET A 1 64.85 -38.84 26.08
C MET A 1 63.42 -39.36 26.25
N ALA A 2 63.08 -40.45 25.53
CA ALA A 2 61.85 -41.26 25.55
C ALA A 2 61.16 -41.47 26.93
N LYS A 3 59.89 -41.89 27.07
CA LYS A 3 58.73 -42.13 26.17
C LYS A 3 57.48 -42.39 27.05
N GLY A 4 56.27 -42.26 26.48
CA GLY A 4 55.02 -42.82 27.01
C GLY A 4 54.08 -41.77 27.63
N LYS A 5 52.75 -41.89 27.50
CA LYS A 5 51.91 -42.99 26.97
C LYS A 5 50.73 -42.38 26.20
N ASN A 6 50.20 -43.06 25.18
CA ASN A 6 48.76 -43.38 25.16
C ASN A 6 48.40 -44.48 24.16
N ARG A 7 47.28 -45.16 24.42
CA ARG A 7 46.86 -46.41 23.78
C ARG A 7 45.74 -46.21 22.75
N ILE A 8 45.72 -47.11 21.77
CA ILE A 8 44.63 -47.45 20.83
C ILE A 8 43.53 -48.21 21.63
N ALA A 9 42.21 -48.17 21.41
CA ALA A 9 41.32 -47.79 20.29
C ALA A 9 39.99 -47.17 20.85
N PRO A 10 38.80 -47.12 20.17
CA PRO A 10 38.47 -47.36 18.75
C PRO A 10 37.54 -46.31 18.07
N MET A 11 37.44 -46.39 16.74
CA MET A 11 36.31 -45.84 15.97
C MET A 11 35.04 -46.67 16.22
N GLY A 12 33.86 -46.05 16.30
CA GLY A 12 32.61 -46.83 16.42
C GLY A 12 31.30 -46.10 16.71
N LYS A 13 31.00 -44.96 16.06
CA LYS A 13 29.68 -44.27 16.13
C LYS A 13 29.30 -43.48 14.86
N GLN A 14 29.42 -44.08 13.66
CA GLN A 14 29.10 -43.40 12.39
C GLN A 14 28.44 -44.30 11.32
N LYS A 15 27.77 -45.40 11.72
CA LYS A 15 27.02 -46.26 10.77
C LYS A 15 25.50 -46.26 10.97
N GLU A 16 25.02 -46.12 12.22
CA GLU A 16 23.58 -46.16 12.53
C GLU A 16 22.84 -44.89 12.04
N ASP A 17 23.44 -43.71 12.18
CA ASP A 17 22.85 -42.45 11.73
C ASP A 17 22.68 -42.38 10.20
N THR A 18 23.68 -42.84 9.45
CA THR A 18 23.65 -42.83 7.97
C THR A 18 22.63 -43.82 7.41
N GLN A 19 22.44 -44.95 8.10
CA GLN A 19 21.51 -45.99 7.69
C GLN A 19 20.06 -45.56 7.99
N SER A 20 19.79 -45.03 9.19
CA SER A 20 18.46 -44.49 9.54
C SER A 20 18.06 -43.27 8.69
N LEU A 21 19.02 -42.42 8.28
CA LEU A 21 18.76 -41.28 7.39
C LEU A 21 18.44 -41.74 5.95
N SER A 22 19.07 -42.84 5.49
CA SER A 22 18.75 -43.45 4.20
C SER A 22 17.37 -44.11 4.21
N GLU A 23 17.07 -44.93 5.22
CA GLU A 23 15.76 -45.57 5.42
C GLU A 23 14.63 -44.53 5.52
N LYS A 24 14.83 -43.45 6.28
CA LYS A 24 13.87 -42.34 6.39
C LYS A 24 13.66 -41.61 5.06
N SER A 25 14.69 -41.56 4.19
CA SER A 25 14.59 -40.98 2.85
C SER A 25 13.87 -41.92 1.87
N GLN A 26 14.08 -43.24 1.99
CA GLN A 26 13.40 -44.27 1.20
C GLN A 26 11.92 -44.39 1.56
N LEU A 27 11.57 -44.40 2.86
CA LEU A 27 10.20 -44.31 3.36
C LEU A 27 9.49 -43.05 2.87
N ARG A 28 10.18 -41.89 2.93
CA ARG A 28 9.64 -40.63 2.38
C ARG A 28 9.38 -40.73 0.87
N LEU A 29 10.25 -41.41 0.12
CA LEU A 29 10.06 -41.59 -1.33
C LEU A 29 8.92 -42.57 -1.64
N GLN A 30 8.78 -43.68 -0.91
CA GLN A 30 7.64 -44.61 -1.05
C GLN A 30 6.30 -43.92 -0.73
N LEU A 31 6.25 -43.09 0.33
CA LEU A 31 5.10 -42.25 0.62
C LEU A 31 4.85 -41.16 -0.44
N LEU A 32 5.84 -40.85 -1.29
CA LEU A 32 5.75 -39.97 -2.46
C LEU A 32 5.54 -40.70 -3.80
N THR A 33 5.40 -42.03 -3.80
CA THR A 33 5.09 -42.83 -5.01
C THR A 33 3.92 -43.81 -4.85
N GLY A 34 3.32 -43.90 -3.65
CA GLY A 34 2.16 -44.74 -3.39
C GLY A 34 0.89 -44.31 -4.16
N PRO A 35 -0.02 -45.26 -4.48
CA PRO A 35 -1.26 -44.97 -5.20
C PRO A 35 -2.20 -44.02 -4.46
N ASP A 36 -2.05 -43.91 -3.14
CA ASP A 36 -2.81 -43.00 -2.27
C ASP A 36 -2.35 -41.53 -2.39
N LEU A 37 -1.45 -41.19 -3.32
CA LEU A 37 -1.19 -39.81 -3.74
C LEU A 37 -2.27 -39.25 -4.68
N LYS A 38 -3.51 -39.53 -4.30
CA LYS A 38 -4.54 -38.51 -4.26
C LYS A 38 -4.87 -38.14 -2.81
N ILE A 39 -3.85 -37.90 -1.99
CA ILE A 39 -3.92 -36.76 -1.07
C ILE A 39 -4.33 -35.60 -1.96
N SER A 40 -5.51 -35.07 -1.67
CA SER A 40 -6.23 -34.17 -2.54
C SER A 40 -5.34 -33.02 -3.01
N LYS A 41 -5.72 -32.41 -4.14
CA LYS A 41 -5.63 -30.95 -4.16
C LYS A 41 -6.51 -30.46 -3.00
N GLU A 42 -5.95 -30.39 -1.79
CA GLU A 42 -6.35 -29.39 -0.81
C GLU A 42 -6.07 -28.07 -1.52
N THR A 43 -7.07 -27.63 -2.29
CA THR A 43 -6.89 -26.58 -3.27
C THR A 43 -6.46 -25.34 -2.51
N GLU A 44 -5.34 -24.74 -2.95
CA GLU A 44 -4.72 -23.57 -2.34
C GLU A 44 -5.74 -22.43 -2.09
N THR A 45 -6.82 -22.43 -2.87
CA THR A 45 -8.02 -21.59 -2.77
C THR A 45 -8.70 -21.52 -1.40
N GLU A 46 -8.65 -22.56 -0.55
CA GLU A 46 -9.32 -22.50 0.77
C GLU A 46 -8.54 -21.67 1.80
N LYS A 47 -7.23 -21.50 1.62
CA LYS A 47 -6.37 -20.71 2.52
C LYS A 47 -6.41 -19.21 2.22
N ASP A 48 -6.97 -18.83 1.06
CA ASP A 48 -7.05 -17.44 0.59
C ASP A 48 -8.26 -16.67 1.14
N VAL A 49 -9.22 -17.32 1.80
CA VAL A 49 -10.42 -16.66 2.37
C VAL A 49 -10.28 -16.52 3.88
N ILE A 50 -10.05 -15.29 4.34
CA ILE A 50 -10.01 -14.95 5.77
C ILE A 50 -11.37 -14.44 6.23
N GLU A 51 -11.94 -15.06 7.27
CA GLU A 51 -13.10 -14.51 7.98
C GLU A 51 -12.63 -13.54 9.08
N LEU A 52 -13.11 -12.30 9.01
CA LEU A 52 -12.88 -11.31 10.06
C LEU A 52 -13.81 -11.54 11.27
N LEU A 53 -13.44 -10.98 12.42
CA LEU A 53 -14.28 -10.94 13.63
C LEU A 53 -15.66 -10.28 13.40
N SER A 54 -15.82 -9.47 12.35
CA SER A 54 -17.08 -8.88 11.90
C SER A 54 -17.97 -9.84 11.07
N GLY A 55 -17.58 -11.12 10.92
CA GLY A 55 -18.21 -12.08 10.01
C GLY A 55 -17.96 -11.81 8.52
N SER A 56 -17.16 -10.80 8.19
CA SER A 56 -16.85 -10.42 6.81
C SER A 56 -15.78 -11.33 6.22
N LYS A 57 -16.09 -12.03 5.13
CA LYS A 57 -15.13 -12.88 4.41
C LYS A 57 -14.31 -12.04 3.42
N ILE A 58 -12.99 -12.17 3.45
CA ILE A 58 -12.06 -11.49 2.54
C ILE A 58 -11.30 -12.52 1.73
N ASP A 59 -11.48 -12.48 0.40
CA ASP A 59 -10.65 -13.20 -0.56
C ASP A 59 -9.35 -12.40 -0.82
N LEU A 60 -8.22 -12.94 -0.35
CA LEU A 60 -6.89 -12.37 -0.49
C LEU A 60 -6.43 -12.30 -1.95
N LYS A 61 -6.79 -13.31 -2.75
CA LYS A 61 -6.39 -13.42 -4.16
C LYS A 61 -7.08 -12.35 -4.98
N LYS A 62 -8.41 -12.21 -4.84
CA LYS A 62 -9.20 -11.15 -5.47
C LYS A 62 -8.66 -9.77 -5.11
N ARG A 63 -8.38 -9.53 -3.82
CA ARG A 63 -7.82 -8.27 -3.32
C ARG A 63 -6.43 -7.98 -3.91
N ALA A 64 -5.59 -9.00 -4.09
CA ALA A 64 -4.31 -8.85 -4.76
C ALA A 64 -4.44 -8.57 -6.27
N GLU A 65 -5.45 -9.12 -6.93
CA GLU A 65 -5.77 -8.83 -8.35
C GLU A 65 -6.28 -7.39 -8.54
N GLU A 66 -7.18 -6.91 -7.67
CA GLU A 66 -7.65 -5.51 -7.67
C GLU A 66 -6.50 -4.51 -7.46
N LEU A 67 -5.53 -4.83 -6.59
CA LEU A 67 -4.32 -4.02 -6.40
C LEU A 67 -3.41 -4.00 -7.64
N ARG A 68 -3.21 -5.16 -8.29
CA ARG A 68 -2.37 -5.29 -9.50
C ARG A 68 -2.91 -4.50 -10.68
N LYS A 69 -4.21 -4.18 -10.72
CA LYS A 69 -4.81 -3.34 -11.77
C LYS A 69 -4.24 -1.92 -11.79
N PHE A 70 -3.82 -1.36 -10.66
CA PHE A 70 -3.40 0.05 -10.57
C PHE A 70 -1.94 0.24 -10.13
N LEU A 71 -1.29 -0.78 -9.57
CA LEU A 71 0.09 -0.71 -9.08
C LEU A 71 1.09 -1.22 -10.11
N ALA A 72 2.18 -0.48 -10.29
CA ALA A 72 3.30 -0.91 -11.12
C ALA A 72 4.17 -1.94 -10.38
N LYS A 73 4.71 -2.92 -11.13
CA LYS A 73 5.67 -3.92 -10.61
C LYS A 73 6.98 -3.28 -10.12
N SER A 74 7.33 -2.11 -10.64
CA SER A 74 8.55 -1.38 -10.34
C SER A 74 8.29 0.13 -10.33
N LYS A 75 9.18 0.88 -9.68
CA LYS A 75 9.11 2.34 -9.61
C LYS A 75 9.33 2.97 -11.00
N GLN A 76 8.31 3.63 -11.51
CA GLN A 76 8.32 4.34 -12.79
C GLN A 76 9.23 5.58 -12.78
N ARG A 77 9.45 6.15 -13.97
CA ARG A 77 10.15 7.43 -14.14
C ARG A 77 9.37 8.57 -13.47
N TYR A 78 10.07 9.62 -13.04
CA TYR A 78 9.39 10.81 -12.55
C TYR A 78 8.76 11.56 -13.73
N GLU A 79 7.43 11.60 -13.74
CA GLU A 79 6.61 12.38 -14.66
C GLU A 79 5.67 13.27 -13.84
N LYS A 80 5.44 14.49 -14.30
CA LYS A 80 4.76 15.51 -13.50
C LYS A 80 3.24 15.36 -13.59
N ALA A 81 2.66 14.48 -12.79
CA ALA A 81 1.20 14.27 -12.73
C ALA A 81 0.43 15.48 -12.14
N PHE A 82 0.98 16.15 -11.11
CA PHE A 82 0.28 17.29 -10.49
C PHE A 82 0.57 18.61 -11.22
N THR A 83 -0.49 19.22 -11.77
CA THR A 83 -0.46 20.53 -12.46
C THR A 83 -0.12 21.67 -11.50
N LYS A 84 0.20 22.87 -12.04
CA LYS A 84 0.35 24.06 -11.18
C LYS A 84 -1.01 24.51 -10.65
N ASP A 85 -2.04 24.42 -11.49
CA ASP A 85 -3.38 24.96 -11.27
C ASP A 85 -4.09 24.28 -10.10
N PHE A 86 -3.95 22.95 -9.97
CA PHE A 86 -4.41 22.22 -8.78
C PHE A 86 -3.93 22.85 -7.47
N TYR A 87 -2.65 23.25 -7.38
CA TYR A 87 -2.11 23.90 -6.18
C TYR A 87 -2.46 25.39 -6.09
N LYS A 88 -2.60 26.08 -7.22
CA LYS A 88 -3.11 27.47 -7.26
C LYS A 88 -4.52 27.53 -6.67
N GLN A 89 -5.41 26.59 -7.02
CA GLN A 89 -6.75 26.50 -6.47
C GLN A 89 -6.76 26.19 -4.97
N ILE A 90 -5.92 25.26 -4.49
CA ILE A 90 -5.76 24.99 -3.05
C ILE A 90 -5.32 26.27 -2.31
N ASN A 91 -4.29 26.97 -2.81
CA ASN A 91 -3.79 28.20 -2.19
C ASN A 91 -4.87 29.30 -2.15
N ARG A 92 -5.60 29.50 -3.25
CA ARG A 92 -6.72 30.45 -3.37
C ARG A 92 -7.79 30.18 -2.31
N LEU A 93 -8.30 28.94 -2.26
CA LEU A 93 -9.40 28.55 -1.37
C LEU A 93 -9.03 28.59 0.12
N ASN A 94 -7.74 28.48 0.46
CA ASN A 94 -7.22 28.61 1.82
C ASN A 94 -6.72 30.04 2.15
N GLY A 95 -6.80 30.99 1.22
CA GLY A 95 -6.37 32.38 1.42
C GLY A 95 -4.87 32.57 1.67
N TRP A 96 -4.01 31.63 1.23
CA TRP A 96 -2.58 31.71 1.51
C TRP A 96 -1.85 32.62 0.52
N ALA A 97 -1.09 33.59 1.05
CA ALA A 97 -0.25 34.52 0.29
C ALA A 97 1.04 33.88 -0.29
N ILE A 98 0.92 32.69 -0.89
CA ILE A 98 2.02 31.98 -1.54
C ILE A 98 2.04 32.39 -3.01
N SER A 99 3.11 33.10 -3.43
CA SER A 99 3.32 33.52 -4.83
C SER A 99 3.17 32.34 -5.79
N GLU A 100 2.49 32.52 -6.92
CA GLU A 100 2.16 31.42 -7.85
C GLU A 100 3.41 30.68 -8.38
N ASP A 101 4.52 31.40 -8.52
CA ASP A 101 5.82 30.85 -8.92
C ASP A 101 6.48 29.98 -7.85
N LYS A 102 6.16 30.19 -6.57
CA LYS A 102 6.74 29.46 -5.43
C LYS A 102 6.03 28.13 -5.19
N THR A 103 5.89 27.33 -6.25
CA THR A 103 5.33 25.96 -6.17
C THR A 103 6.12 25.04 -5.21
N TYR A 104 7.33 25.40 -4.78
CA TYR A 104 8.13 24.60 -3.84
C TYR A 104 7.77 24.83 -2.36
N GLN A 105 7.30 26.02 -1.98
CA GLN A 105 7.04 26.40 -0.58
C GLN A 105 5.57 26.15 -0.22
N LYS A 106 5.23 24.89 0.06
CA LYS A 106 3.86 24.49 0.44
C LYS A 106 3.76 24.18 1.94
N PRO A 107 2.69 24.65 2.63
CA PRO A 107 2.36 24.19 3.96
C PRO A 107 2.26 22.65 4.03
N PRO A 108 2.77 21.98 5.09
CA PRO A 108 2.72 20.51 5.20
C PRO A 108 1.31 19.92 5.10
N ILE A 109 0.28 20.68 5.47
CA ILE A 109 -1.14 20.30 5.36
C ILE A 109 -1.56 19.96 3.91
N VAL A 110 -0.92 20.55 2.89
CA VAL A 110 -1.20 20.25 1.46
C VAL A 110 -0.95 18.77 1.12
N ALA A 111 0.00 18.11 1.79
CA ALA A 111 0.21 16.68 1.62
C ALA A 111 -0.98 15.85 2.14
N ARG A 112 -1.61 16.27 3.26
CA ARG A 112 -2.83 15.65 3.78
C ARG A 112 -4.01 15.88 2.86
N PHE A 113 -4.20 17.10 2.36
CA PHE A 113 -5.25 17.42 1.38
C PHE A 113 -5.09 16.62 0.08
N THR A 114 -3.86 16.43 -0.40
CA THR A 114 -3.59 15.61 -1.60
C THR A 114 -3.94 14.14 -1.36
N ILE A 115 -3.65 13.60 -0.16
CA ILE A 115 -4.07 12.24 0.22
C ILE A 115 -5.60 12.14 0.27
N GLU A 116 -6.26 13.12 0.88
CA GLU A 116 -7.72 13.15 1.05
C GLU A 116 -8.48 13.25 -0.27
N ILE A 117 -8.15 14.23 -1.10
CA ILE A 117 -8.91 14.54 -2.33
C ILE A 117 -8.61 13.51 -3.43
N ILE A 118 -7.35 13.12 -3.58
CA ILE A 118 -6.90 12.30 -4.72
C ILE A 118 -6.73 10.83 -4.33
N TYR A 119 -5.89 10.54 -3.34
CA TYR A 119 -5.55 9.13 -3.04
C TYR A 119 -6.66 8.34 -2.33
N ARG A 120 -7.63 8.98 -1.65
CA ARG A 120 -8.80 8.30 -1.08
C ARG A 120 -9.91 8.00 -2.10
N ARG A 121 -9.83 8.50 -3.33
CA ARG A 121 -10.75 8.13 -4.42
C ARG A 121 -10.44 6.78 -5.05
N PHE A 122 -9.18 6.34 -4.95
CA PHE A 122 -8.81 4.96 -5.29
C PHE A 122 -9.47 3.97 -4.32
N PRO A 123 -9.61 2.68 -4.72
CA PRO A 123 -10.00 1.62 -3.80
C PRO A 123 -9.18 1.67 -2.50
N LYS A 124 -9.82 1.38 -1.37
CA LYS A 124 -9.31 1.60 0.00
C LYS A 124 -7.92 1.01 0.27
N ASP A 125 -7.52 0.03 -0.53
CA ASP A 125 -6.33 -0.79 -0.36
C ASP A 125 -5.11 -0.24 -1.11
N ILE A 126 -5.34 0.61 -2.11
CA ILE A 126 -4.28 1.23 -2.94
C ILE A 126 -3.42 2.18 -2.12
N LEU A 127 -4.01 3.03 -1.27
CA LEU A 127 -3.24 3.95 -0.44
C LEU A 127 -2.33 3.22 0.57
N PRO A 128 -2.79 2.21 1.35
CA PRO A 128 -1.91 1.35 2.14
C PRO A 128 -0.80 0.68 1.34
N ALA A 129 -1.10 0.10 0.17
CA ALA A 129 -0.09 -0.53 -0.68
C ALA A 129 0.96 0.47 -1.19
N LEU A 130 0.54 1.67 -1.61
CA LEU A 130 1.44 2.77 -2.00
C LEU A 130 2.30 3.29 -0.84
N GLN A 131 1.83 3.18 0.40
CA GLN A 131 2.61 3.53 1.60
C GLN A 131 3.63 2.44 1.96
N HIS A 132 3.29 1.17 1.74
CA HIS A 132 4.21 0.04 1.89
C HIS A 132 5.32 0.05 0.84
N LEU A 133 4.99 0.28 -0.43
CA LEU A 133 5.96 0.39 -1.54
C LEU A 133 6.85 1.64 -1.45
N ASN A 134 6.36 2.72 -0.83
CA ASN A 134 7.07 3.98 -0.66
C ASN A 134 7.12 4.37 0.83
N PRO A 135 7.93 3.68 1.64
CA PRO A 135 8.03 3.94 3.08
C PRO A 135 8.68 5.31 3.37
N TYR A 136 8.52 5.75 4.61
CA TYR A 136 9.23 6.92 5.12
C TYR A 136 10.73 6.60 5.27
N VAL A 137 11.58 7.54 4.87
CA VAL A 137 13.03 7.51 5.15
C VAL A 137 13.31 8.15 6.52
N VAL A 138 12.59 9.23 6.80
CA VAL A 138 12.53 9.95 8.07
C VAL A 138 11.06 10.29 8.30
N PHE A 139 10.63 10.51 9.55
CA PHE A 139 9.25 10.87 9.87
C PHE A 139 8.74 12.01 8.96
N GLY A 140 7.65 11.77 8.22
CA GLY A 140 7.08 12.73 7.27
C GLY A 140 7.74 12.78 5.88
N LEU A 141 8.98 12.29 5.71
CA LEU A 141 9.75 12.39 4.47
C LEU A 141 9.86 11.03 3.73
N ARG A 142 9.48 11.01 2.44
CA ARG A 142 9.63 9.86 1.54
C ARG A 142 10.63 10.15 0.43
N LYS A 143 11.42 9.15 0.04
CA LYS A 143 12.42 9.27 -1.04
C LYS A 143 11.78 9.54 -2.40
N PHE A 144 10.63 8.91 -2.66
CA PHE A 144 9.91 9.01 -3.94
C PHE A 144 8.48 9.53 -3.74
N LYS A 145 7.76 9.75 -4.84
CA LYS A 145 6.34 10.17 -4.82
C LYS A 145 5.45 8.95 -5.09
N HIS A 146 4.28 8.88 -4.45
CA HIS A 146 3.40 7.70 -4.58
C HIS A 146 2.96 7.43 -6.03
N PHE A 147 2.73 8.46 -6.85
CA PHE A 147 2.38 8.27 -8.26
C PHE A 147 3.44 7.56 -9.11
N GLN A 148 4.71 7.48 -8.68
CA GLN A 148 5.74 6.69 -9.37
C GLN A 148 5.55 5.17 -9.18
N TRP A 149 4.60 4.75 -8.34
CA TRP A 149 4.27 3.34 -8.10
C TRP A 149 2.91 2.94 -8.69
N LEU A 150 2.26 3.84 -9.42
CA LEU A 150 1.09 3.56 -10.23
C LEU A 150 1.53 3.08 -11.63
N ASN A 151 0.75 2.19 -12.23
CA ASN A 151 0.85 1.85 -13.64
C ASN A 151 0.08 2.87 -14.51
N ASP A 152 0.02 2.64 -15.82
CA ASP A 152 -0.58 3.58 -16.77
C ASP A 152 -2.10 3.78 -16.52
N GLU A 153 -2.86 2.73 -16.18
CA GLU A 153 -4.27 2.86 -15.77
C GLU A 153 -4.42 3.71 -14.50
N GLY A 154 -3.60 3.43 -13.48
CA GLY A 154 -3.60 4.19 -12.23
C GLY A 154 -3.16 5.65 -12.42
N ARG A 155 -2.29 5.92 -13.40
CA ARG A 155 -1.85 7.27 -13.80
C ARG A 155 -2.96 8.06 -14.49
N ILE A 156 -3.66 7.45 -15.44
CA ILE A 156 -4.80 8.07 -16.13
C ILE A 156 -5.90 8.44 -15.12
N LEU A 157 -6.23 7.53 -14.19
CA LEU A 157 -7.19 7.83 -13.11
C LEU A 157 -6.69 8.94 -12.17
N LEU A 158 -5.41 8.93 -11.81
CA LEU A 158 -4.82 9.98 -10.96
C LEU A 158 -4.95 11.36 -11.62
N GLU A 159 -4.65 11.45 -12.91
CA GLU A 159 -4.68 12.68 -13.69
C GLU A 159 -6.13 13.19 -13.84
N GLY A 160 -7.09 12.31 -14.13
CA GLY A 160 -8.53 12.65 -14.12
C GLY A 160 -9.04 13.13 -12.75
N TYR A 161 -8.63 12.48 -11.64
CA TYR A 161 -9.02 12.92 -10.29
C TYR A 161 -8.45 14.31 -9.94
N ILE A 162 -7.27 14.65 -10.46
CA ILE A 162 -6.64 15.97 -10.28
C ILE A 162 -7.40 17.03 -11.08
N GLU A 163 -7.78 16.73 -12.33
CA GLU A 163 -8.55 17.63 -13.19
C GLU A 163 -9.95 17.89 -12.59
N GLU A 164 -10.71 16.83 -12.29
CA GLU A 164 -12.03 16.92 -11.65
C GLU A 164 -11.99 17.72 -10.33
N ALA A 165 -10.96 17.52 -9.50
CA ALA A 165 -10.77 18.31 -8.29
C ALA A 165 -10.48 19.78 -8.60
N THR A 166 -9.68 20.08 -9.62
CA THR A 166 -9.34 21.45 -10.03
C THR A 166 -10.58 22.19 -10.52
N THR A 167 -11.34 21.58 -11.43
CA THR A 167 -12.61 22.12 -11.96
C THR A 167 -13.64 22.32 -10.85
N MET A 168 -13.77 21.38 -9.90
CA MET A 168 -14.68 21.58 -8.78
C MET A 168 -14.23 22.71 -7.85
N MET A 169 -12.92 22.81 -7.54
CA MET A 169 -12.38 23.91 -6.75
C MET A 169 -12.66 25.28 -7.39
N GLU A 170 -12.59 25.40 -8.72
CA GLU A 170 -12.91 26.62 -9.47
C GLU A 170 -14.33 27.11 -9.24
N THR A 171 -15.30 26.20 -9.11
CA THR A 171 -16.69 26.56 -8.80
C THR A 171 -16.92 27.05 -7.37
N CYS A 172 -15.96 26.86 -6.46
CA CYS A 172 -16.09 27.14 -5.02
C CYS A 172 -15.38 28.43 -4.62
N LYS A 173 -15.90 29.10 -3.58
CA LYS A 173 -15.34 30.31 -2.98
C LYS A 173 -14.47 29.99 -1.77
N THR A 174 -14.82 28.98 -0.97
CA THR A 174 -14.09 28.60 0.25
C THR A 174 -13.60 27.15 0.24
N TRP A 175 -12.54 26.87 1.00
CA TRP A 175 -12.03 25.51 1.17
C TRP A 175 -13.02 24.54 1.82
N TYR A 176 -13.87 25.03 2.74
CA TYR A 176 -14.89 24.23 3.41
C TYR A 176 -16.00 23.82 2.45
N GLU A 177 -16.58 24.79 1.73
CA GLU A 177 -17.58 24.58 0.67
C GLU A 177 -17.10 23.53 -0.35
N PHE A 178 -15.85 23.66 -0.82
CA PHE A 178 -15.24 22.68 -1.71
C PHE A 178 -15.21 21.28 -1.09
N ARG A 179 -14.73 21.11 0.16
CA ARG A 179 -14.63 19.78 0.79
C ARG A 179 -16.00 19.14 1.05
N VAL A 180 -17.02 19.92 1.42
CA VAL A 180 -18.40 19.44 1.55
C VAL A 180 -18.91 18.92 0.20
N LYS A 181 -18.83 19.75 -0.86
CA LYS A 181 -19.29 19.40 -2.21
C LYS A 181 -18.54 18.19 -2.77
N TYR A 182 -17.21 18.15 -2.62
CA TYR A 182 -16.36 17.05 -3.07
C TYR A 182 -16.66 15.73 -2.34
N SER A 183 -16.87 15.79 -1.02
CA SER A 183 -17.27 14.64 -0.22
C SER A 183 -18.62 14.08 -0.67
N GLN A 184 -19.60 14.95 -0.92
CA GLN A 184 -20.92 14.57 -1.42
C GLN A 184 -20.88 13.95 -2.83
N THR A 185 -20.09 14.52 -3.75
CA THR A 185 -20.01 14.03 -5.14
C THR A 185 -19.25 12.71 -5.26
N TYR A 186 -18.15 12.54 -4.52
CA TYR A 186 -17.23 11.39 -4.70
C TYR A 186 -17.23 10.39 -3.54
N ASN A 187 -18.12 10.57 -2.55
CA ASN A 187 -18.21 9.76 -1.33
C ASN A 187 -16.86 9.61 -0.58
N VAL A 188 -16.05 10.67 -0.61
CA VAL A 188 -14.74 10.72 0.05
C VAL A 188 -14.94 11.14 1.51
N PRO A 189 -14.36 10.41 2.50
CA PRO A 189 -14.57 10.73 3.91
C PRO A 189 -13.86 12.04 4.28
N PHE A 190 -14.66 13.02 4.68
CA PHE A 190 -14.27 14.35 5.16
C PHE A 190 -14.70 14.52 6.63
N GLN A 191 -13.84 15.10 7.46
CA GLN A 191 -14.16 15.47 8.85
C GLN A 191 -14.70 16.90 8.88
N LEU A 192 -15.99 17.05 9.21
CA LEU A 192 -16.65 18.36 9.35
C LEU A 192 -16.00 19.20 10.45
N ASN A 193 -15.78 20.48 10.17
CA ASN A 193 -15.29 21.47 11.13
C ASN A 193 -16.49 22.12 11.85
N PHE A 194 -16.92 21.56 12.98
CA PHE A 194 -18.03 22.10 13.78
C PHE A 194 -17.80 23.53 14.33
N ILE A 195 -16.56 24.05 14.26
CA ILE A 195 -16.20 25.38 14.76
C ILE A 195 -16.63 26.49 13.79
N ASP A 196 -16.50 26.26 12.48
CA ASP A 196 -16.81 27.27 11.46
C ASP A 196 -18.32 27.53 11.35
N ASP A 197 -19.14 26.50 11.59
CA ASP A 197 -20.62 26.61 11.53
C ASP A 197 -21.19 27.47 12.67
N GLN A 198 -20.57 27.52 13.86
CA GLN A 198 -21.08 28.35 14.96
C GLN A 198 -20.85 29.86 14.77
N ILE A 199 -19.81 30.26 14.02
CA ILE A 199 -19.52 31.69 13.79
C ILE A 199 -20.58 32.35 12.91
N ASN A 200 -21.27 31.58 12.06
CA ASN A 200 -22.38 32.06 11.23
C ASN A 200 -23.74 32.08 11.95
N PHE A 201 -23.84 31.56 13.17
CA PHE A 201 -25.06 31.64 14.02
C PHE A 201 -25.01 32.78 15.04
N ILE A 202 -23.90 33.53 15.12
CA ILE A 202 -23.68 34.63 16.08
C ILE A 202 -23.58 35.99 15.33
N LYS A 203 -24.11 36.05 14.10
CA LYS A 203 -24.26 37.26 13.28
C LYS A 203 -25.68 37.36 12.74
#